data_AF-A0A010SER5-F1
#
_entry.id   AF-A0A010SER5-F1
#
_cell.length_a   1.000
_cell.length_b   1.000
_cell.length_c   1.000
_cell.angle_alpha   90.00
_cell.angle_beta   90.00
_cell.angle_gamma   90.00
#
_symmetry.space_group_name_H-M   'P 1'
#
loop_
_entity.id
_entity.type
_entity.pdbx_description
1 polymer ?
#
loop_
_entity_poly.entity_id
_entity_poly.type
_entity_poly.pdbx_seq_one_letter_code
_entity_poly.pdbx_strand_id
1 'polypeptide(L)'
;MNELGSLRPSQLIFTFGVGSLVDLPKMSALVMGLDDWDTRYCKEIEEDRLVAAIQKRLGPQLNKLYMPPIKLDSMDNDVAAPAIGVPVAPFPRWMRCSLCDTLATVDSGVFKLLQDPYRPDRTEYVHQGCLKSKGNRPPSALSVRFLVACKEGHLTDFPWVNFVHKGKVPCKPASLSLREYGASGDASDIVVKCESCQSERRMADAFDEDFHFSCSGHHPHLRLVEPSCTEKAKTMLLGASNSWFPIALSALSIPRATDKLGKMVEEQWSELKDTEDEDELRLMRKRSQKFQSLIPLFSDFSDEDIWGAIELKKKGIGKAAAPAEDLKLPEWEAFSHPETVEPNKDFRLVRVDPPKGFEHYFEDTVRVERIREVRALMGFTRLESNADFAEATSLKDLRLTRLSRESPRWLPSSEVRGEGIFLRIREEVLLEWQKRDEVQQLQNEFLESHKAWRKLRNLEPGEGFPGIRLVLLHSLAHALMRQIVLDCGYTVCR
;
A
#
# COMPACT_ATOMS: atom_id res chain seq x y z
N MET A 1 10.45 -20.85 7.41
CA MET A 1 10.18 -19.65 6.59
C MET A 1 11.54 -19.22 6.07
N ASN A 2 11.70 -18.98 4.77
CA ASN A 2 12.98 -18.62 4.17
C ASN A 2 12.83 -17.29 3.44
N GLU A 3 13.92 -16.54 3.34
CA GLU A 3 13.95 -15.32 2.53
C GLU A 3 13.78 -15.65 1.05
N LEU A 4 13.05 -14.80 0.33
CA LEU A 4 12.78 -14.95 -1.11
C LEU A 4 13.23 -13.72 -1.92
N GLY A 5 13.34 -12.57 -1.29
CA GLY A 5 13.71 -11.31 -1.92
C GLY A 5 13.57 -10.14 -0.95
N SER A 6 13.91 -8.94 -1.43
CA SER A 6 13.86 -7.70 -0.65
C SER A 6 12.93 -6.67 -1.28
N LEU A 7 12.22 -5.92 -0.43
CA LEU A 7 11.31 -4.83 -0.81
C LEU A 7 11.56 -3.63 0.10
N ARG A 8 11.40 -2.43 -0.44
CA ARG A 8 11.44 -1.20 0.38
C ARG A 8 10.13 -1.09 1.17
N PRO A 9 10.16 -0.65 2.44
CA PRO A 9 8.96 -0.50 3.25
C PRO A 9 7.84 0.34 2.60
N SER A 10 8.20 1.40 1.88
CA SER A 10 7.22 2.22 1.15
C SER A 10 6.49 1.45 0.04
N GLN A 11 7.15 0.48 -0.60
CA GLN A 11 6.51 -0.34 -1.63
C GLN A 11 5.39 -1.21 -1.04
N LEU A 12 5.48 -1.59 0.24
CA LEU A 12 4.42 -2.34 0.94
C LEU A 12 3.17 -1.50 1.22
N ILE A 13 3.24 -0.18 1.05
CA ILE A 13 2.07 0.70 1.15
C ILE A 13 1.45 0.94 -0.23
N PHE A 14 2.27 1.07 -1.28
CA PHE A 14 1.80 1.54 -2.60
C PHE A 14 1.64 0.46 -3.67
N THR A 15 2.40 -0.61 -3.63
CA THR A 15 2.53 -1.54 -4.77
C THR A 15 2.41 -2.99 -4.35
N PHE A 16 3.12 -3.35 -3.29
CA PHE A 16 3.30 -4.71 -2.81
C PHE A 16 2.75 -4.90 -1.40
N GLY A 17 1.62 -4.26 -1.09
CA GLY A 17 0.99 -4.38 0.23
C GLY A 17 0.30 -5.71 0.47
N VAL A 18 -0.33 -5.86 1.64
CA VAL A 18 -1.10 -7.06 1.98
C VAL A 18 -2.14 -7.37 0.90
N GLY A 19 -2.20 -8.63 0.46
CA GLY A 19 -3.06 -9.09 -0.63
C GLY A 19 -2.57 -8.77 -2.04
N SER A 20 -1.49 -8.01 -2.21
CA SER A 20 -0.88 -7.80 -3.52
C SER A 20 -0.07 -9.03 -3.97
N LEU A 21 0.22 -9.09 -5.28
CA LEU A 21 1.12 -10.08 -5.87
C LEU A 21 2.48 -9.45 -6.10
N VAL A 22 3.52 -10.14 -5.65
CA VAL A 22 4.92 -9.81 -5.87
C VAL A 22 5.48 -10.78 -6.90
N ASP A 23 6.06 -10.24 -7.97
CA ASP A 23 6.75 -11.04 -8.96
C ASP A 23 8.22 -11.18 -8.58
N LEU A 24 8.65 -12.42 -8.31
CA LEU A 24 10.03 -12.76 -8.00
C LEU A 24 10.67 -13.39 -9.25
N PRO A 25 12.01 -13.44 -9.37
CA PRO A 25 12.67 -13.89 -10.60
C PRO A 25 12.26 -15.27 -11.13
N LYS A 26 11.75 -16.15 -10.25
CA LYS A 26 11.44 -17.55 -10.56
C LYS A 26 10.04 -18.01 -10.13
N MET A 27 9.29 -17.18 -9.42
CA MET A 27 7.95 -17.49 -8.95
C MET A 27 7.20 -16.23 -8.57
N SER A 28 5.88 -16.31 -8.47
CA SER A 28 5.09 -15.22 -7.91
C SER A 28 4.57 -15.57 -6.52
N ALA A 29 4.44 -14.56 -5.68
CA ALA A 29 4.02 -14.72 -4.30
C ALA A 29 2.96 -13.69 -3.92
N LEU A 30 2.02 -14.11 -3.07
CA LEU A 30 1.01 -13.24 -2.48
C LEU A 30 1.47 -12.78 -1.10
N VAL A 31 1.35 -11.48 -0.83
CA VAL A 31 1.63 -10.92 0.49
C VAL A 31 0.52 -11.28 1.47
N MET A 32 0.90 -11.91 2.58
CA MET A 32 -0.05 -12.43 3.58
C MET A 32 -0.58 -11.34 4.50
N GLY A 33 -1.75 -11.61 5.09
CA GLY A 33 -2.47 -10.74 6.02
C GLY A 33 -1.72 -10.47 7.32
N LEU A 34 -2.20 -9.46 8.06
CA LEU A 34 -1.58 -9.00 9.31
C LEU A 34 -1.49 -10.08 10.38
N ASP A 35 -2.38 -11.07 10.33
CA ASP A 35 -2.36 -12.21 11.24
C ASP A 35 -1.10 -13.09 11.13
N ASP A 36 -0.43 -13.10 9.97
CA ASP A 36 0.79 -13.88 9.74
C ASP A 36 2.07 -13.09 10.08
N TRP A 37 1.96 -11.78 10.38
CA TRP A 37 3.12 -10.91 10.61
C TRP A 37 3.61 -11.01 12.06
N ASP A 38 4.92 -11.08 12.23
CA ASP A 38 5.55 -11.08 13.55
C ASP A 38 5.87 -9.64 14.01
N THR A 39 4.99 -9.10 14.85
CA THR A 39 5.10 -7.74 15.38
C THR A 39 6.31 -7.51 16.29
N ARG A 40 6.96 -8.58 16.80
CA ARG A 40 8.17 -8.47 17.64
C ARG A 40 9.37 -7.87 16.91
N TYR A 41 9.39 -8.00 15.58
CA TYR A 41 10.42 -7.45 14.71
C TYR A 41 9.98 -6.17 14.00
N CYS A 42 8.82 -5.62 14.36
CA CYS A 42 8.27 -4.41 13.78
C CYS A 42 8.61 -3.19 14.64
N LYS A 43 9.03 -2.10 14.01
CA LYS A 43 9.23 -0.81 14.70
C LYS A 43 7.91 -0.05 14.75
N GLU A 44 7.50 0.38 15.95
CA GLU A 44 6.31 1.23 16.12
C GLU A 44 6.55 2.64 15.55
N ILE A 45 5.54 3.19 14.87
CA ILE A 45 5.50 4.56 14.37
C ILE A 45 4.44 5.32 15.15
N GLU A 46 4.82 6.48 15.67
CA GLU A 46 3.92 7.35 16.43
C GLU A 46 3.40 8.47 15.51
N GLU A 47 2.08 8.54 15.38
CA GLU A 47 1.34 9.63 14.73
C GLU A 47 -0.14 9.62 15.17
N ASP A 48 -0.44 10.34 16.25
CA ASP A 48 -1.74 10.30 16.92
C ASP A 48 -2.89 10.80 16.02
N ARG A 49 -2.62 11.77 15.13
CA ARG A 49 -3.63 12.30 14.22
C ARG A 49 -4.10 11.22 13.26
N LEU A 50 -3.14 10.48 12.71
CA LEU A 50 -3.41 9.41 11.78
C LEU A 50 -4.15 8.26 12.48
N VAL A 51 -3.72 7.86 13.67
CA VAL A 51 -4.42 6.83 14.47
C VAL A 51 -5.86 7.23 14.74
N ALA A 52 -6.11 8.46 15.19
CA ALA A 52 -7.46 8.95 15.48
C ALA A 52 -8.35 8.99 14.22
N ALA A 53 -7.79 9.38 13.07
CA ALA A 53 -8.52 9.39 11.80
C ALA A 53 -8.88 7.98 11.33
N ILE A 54 -7.99 7.00 11.51
CA ILE A 54 -8.25 5.61 11.13
C ILE A 54 -9.22 4.94 12.12
N GLN A 55 -9.13 5.22 13.42
CA GLN A 55 -10.04 4.68 14.44
C GLN A 55 -11.51 4.99 14.13
N LYS A 56 -11.80 6.16 13.55
CA LYS A 56 -13.15 6.51 13.10
C LYS A 56 -13.67 5.62 11.95
N ARG A 57 -12.77 5.04 11.15
CA ARG A 57 -13.09 4.24 9.96
C ARG A 57 -13.11 2.74 10.25
N LEU A 58 -12.09 2.25 10.96
CA LEU A 58 -11.89 0.82 11.24
C LEU A 58 -12.33 0.42 12.65
N GLY A 59 -12.54 1.38 13.55
CA GLY A 59 -12.96 1.16 14.93
C GLY A 59 -11.88 1.50 15.97
N PRO A 60 -12.28 1.65 17.24
CA PRO A 60 -11.44 2.13 18.34
C PRO A 60 -10.37 1.13 18.78
N GLN A 61 -10.44 -0.13 18.36
CA GLN A 61 -9.47 -1.17 18.72
C GLN A 61 -8.09 -0.95 18.08
N LEU A 62 -8.00 -0.14 17.02
CA LEU A 62 -6.74 0.22 16.39
C LEU A 62 -5.98 1.20 17.27
N ASN A 63 -4.79 0.83 17.73
CA ASN A 63 -3.98 1.70 18.58
C ASN A 63 -2.52 1.81 18.17
N LYS A 64 -2.05 1.02 17.20
CA LYS A 64 -0.64 1.00 16.80
C LYS A 64 -0.44 1.09 15.29
N LEU A 65 0.65 1.71 14.89
CA LEU A 65 1.15 1.73 13.53
C LEU A 65 2.53 1.10 13.53
N TYR A 66 2.78 0.14 12.64
CA TYR A 66 4.04 -0.59 12.61
C TYR A 66 4.71 -0.47 11.25
N MET A 67 6.00 -0.15 11.25
CA MET A 67 6.85 -0.45 10.10
C MET A 67 6.89 -1.96 9.87
N PRO A 68 6.96 -2.40 8.61
CA PRO A 68 7.20 -3.79 8.27
C PRO A 68 8.42 -4.37 9.00
N PRO A 69 8.43 -5.69 9.28
CA PRO A 69 9.54 -6.33 9.95
C PRO A 69 10.80 -6.22 9.10
N ILE A 70 11.86 -5.66 9.68
CA ILE A 70 13.17 -5.49 9.05
C ILE A 70 14.16 -6.40 9.79
N LYS A 71 15.00 -7.11 9.03
CA LYS A 71 16.09 -7.90 9.61
C LYS A 71 17.00 -7.00 10.43
N LEU A 72 17.40 -7.46 11.60
CA LEU A 72 18.42 -6.79 12.40
C LEU A 72 19.80 -7.09 11.80
N ASP A 73 20.62 -6.06 11.61
CA ASP A 73 21.97 -6.15 11.00
C ASP A 73 22.87 -7.22 11.68
N SER A 74 22.60 -7.56 12.94
CA SER A 74 23.34 -8.57 13.71
C SER A 74 23.08 -10.02 13.27
N MET A 75 22.11 -10.27 12.39
CA MET A 75 21.67 -11.62 12.00
C MET A 75 22.02 -12.02 10.55
N ASP A 76 22.75 -11.18 9.80
CA ASP A 76 22.98 -11.37 8.37
C ASP A 76 23.82 -12.62 8.00
N ASN A 77 24.60 -13.16 8.95
CA ASN A 77 25.51 -14.27 8.70
C ASN A 77 25.10 -15.61 9.33
N ASP A 78 23.95 -15.68 10.03
CA ASP A 78 23.49 -16.91 10.67
C ASP A 78 22.43 -17.61 9.81
N VAL A 79 22.81 -18.75 9.21
CA VAL A 79 21.92 -19.60 8.39
C VAL A 79 20.79 -20.21 9.22
N ALA A 80 20.95 -20.30 10.56
CA ALA A 80 19.93 -20.76 11.49
C ALA A 80 19.03 -19.62 12.01
N ALA A 81 19.31 -18.36 11.67
CA ALA A 81 18.44 -17.26 12.05
C ALA A 81 17.04 -17.42 11.45
N PRO A 82 15.97 -17.10 12.19
CA PRO A 82 14.63 -17.09 11.63
C PRO A 82 14.57 -16.11 10.46
N ALA A 83 13.91 -16.49 9.36
CA ALA A 83 13.64 -15.55 8.28
C ALA A 83 12.66 -14.47 8.77
N ILE A 84 13.21 -13.33 9.17
CA ILE A 84 12.47 -12.13 9.55
C ILE A 84 12.15 -11.37 8.27
N GLY A 85 10.86 -11.11 8.05
CA GLY A 85 10.39 -10.37 6.89
C GLY A 85 8.87 -10.46 6.75
N VAL A 86 8.35 -9.82 5.71
CA VAL A 86 6.92 -9.87 5.42
C VAL A 86 6.55 -11.27 4.91
N PRO A 87 5.58 -11.95 5.54
CA PRO A 87 5.17 -13.27 5.14
C PRO A 87 4.51 -13.25 3.76
N VAL A 88 4.90 -14.20 2.91
CA VAL A 88 4.32 -14.42 1.59
C VAL A 88 3.96 -15.89 1.39
N ALA A 89 3.01 -16.18 0.50
CA ALA A 89 2.67 -17.53 0.09
C ALA A 89 2.74 -17.68 -1.44
N PRO A 90 3.08 -18.87 -1.97
CA PRO A 90 3.04 -19.15 -3.41
C PRO A 90 1.64 -18.89 -3.97
N PHE A 91 1.54 -17.96 -4.91
CA PHE A 91 0.30 -17.66 -5.61
C PHE A 91 0.61 -17.01 -6.97
N PRO A 92 -0.04 -17.42 -8.06
CA PRO A 92 -1.04 -18.48 -8.20
C PRO A 92 -0.50 -19.86 -7.76
N ARG A 93 -1.36 -20.74 -7.26
CA ARG A 93 -0.98 -22.09 -6.85
C ARG A 93 -0.82 -23.02 -8.05
N TRP A 94 -1.46 -22.71 -9.17
CA TRP A 94 -1.28 -23.46 -10.41
C TRP A 94 0.04 -23.10 -11.08
N MET A 95 0.80 -24.15 -11.38
CA MET A 95 2.09 -24.08 -12.03
C MET A 95 2.07 -24.91 -13.32
N ARG A 96 2.88 -24.50 -14.29
CA ARG A 96 3.10 -25.22 -15.54
C ARG A 96 4.55 -25.66 -15.63
N CYS A 97 4.79 -26.92 -15.98
CA CYS A 97 6.14 -27.35 -16.34
C CYS A 97 6.60 -26.70 -17.65
N SER A 98 7.78 -26.07 -17.64
CA SER A 98 8.37 -25.42 -18.82
C SER A 98 8.71 -26.37 -19.99
N LEU A 99 8.71 -27.68 -19.77
CA LEU A 99 9.12 -28.67 -20.77
C LEU A 99 7.99 -29.60 -21.23
N CYS A 100 7.20 -30.14 -20.30
CA CYS A 100 6.14 -31.10 -20.62
C CYS A 100 4.73 -30.52 -20.56
N ASP A 101 4.59 -29.22 -20.27
CA ASP A 101 3.33 -28.49 -20.29
C ASP A 101 2.31 -28.96 -19.25
N THR A 102 2.68 -29.90 -18.37
CA THR A 102 1.84 -30.38 -17.27
C THR A 102 1.43 -29.20 -16.40
N LEU A 103 0.12 -29.09 -16.20
CA LEU A 103 -0.53 -28.06 -15.42
C LEU A 103 -1.09 -28.69 -14.14
N ALA A 104 -0.57 -28.28 -12.99
CA ALA A 104 -1.00 -28.80 -11.68
C ALA A 104 -0.78 -27.76 -10.57
N THR A 105 -1.42 -27.95 -9.42
CA THR A 105 -1.19 -27.11 -8.24
C THR A 105 0.11 -27.45 -7.53
N VAL A 106 0.67 -26.50 -6.78
CA VAL A 106 1.83 -26.74 -5.88
C VAL A 106 1.55 -27.83 -4.85
N ASP A 107 0.30 -28.01 -4.43
CA ASP A 107 -0.12 -29.02 -3.45
C ASP A 107 -0.32 -30.41 -4.05
N SER A 108 -0.22 -30.57 -5.38
CA SER A 108 -0.51 -31.84 -6.07
C SER A 108 0.59 -32.89 -5.92
N GLY A 109 1.77 -32.52 -5.41
CA GLY A 109 2.97 -33.36 -5.36
C GLY A 109 3.72 -33.48 -6.69
N VAL A 110 3.18 -32.94 -7.80
CA VAL A 110 3.85 -32.93 -9.11
C VAL A 110 5.07 -32.00 -9.11
N PHE A 111 4.96 -30.87 -8.42
CA PHE A 111 6.01 -29.86 -8.33
C PHE A 111 6.63 -29.85 -6.95
N LYS A 112 7.96 -29.74 -6.89
CA LYS A 112 8.72 -29.64 -5.64
C LYS A 112 9.38 -28.28 -5.56
N LEU A 113 9.25 -27.63 -4.40
CA LEU A 113 9.99 -26.41 -4.10
C LEU A 113 11.47 -26.76 -3.86
N LEU A 114 12.36 -26.16 -4.65
CA LEU A 114 13.80 -26.14 -4.39
C LEU A 114 14.15 -24.77 -3.84
N GLN A 115 14.78 -24.76 -2.66
CA GLN A 115 15.23 -23.55 -2.00
C GLN A 115 16.75 -23.59 -1.88
N ASP A 116 17.40 -22.48 -2.21
CA ASP A 116 18.83 -22.29 -2.01
C ASP A 116 19.02 -21.40 -0.77
N PRO A 117 19.62 -21.91 0.32
CA PRO A 117 19.78 -21.16 1.57
C PRO A 117 20.61 -19.87 1.43
N TYR A 118 21.52 -19.83 0.46
CA TYR A 118 22.43 -18.69 0.25
C TYR A 118 22.00 -17.80 -0.90
N ARG A 119 21.12 -18.31 -1.78
CA ARG A 119 20.59 -17.59 -2.95
C ARG A 119 19.07 -17.64 -2.97
N PRO A 120 18.40 -16.84 -2.12
CA PRO A 120 16.94 -16.67 -2.12
C PRO A 120 16.34 -16.49 -3.52
N ASP A 121 17.03 -15.74 -4.39
CA ASP A 121 16.66 -15.45 -5.78
C ASP A 121 16.56 -16.68 -6.69
N ARG A 122 17.16 -17.80 -6.30
CA ARG A 122 17.13 -19.08 -7.01
C ARG A 122 16.03 -20.02 -6.53
N THR A 123 15.24 -19.62 -5.54
CA THR A 123 14.12 -20.42 -5.06
C THR A 123 13.10 -20.59 -6.18
N GLU A 124 12.83 -21.84 -6.57
CA GLU A 124 11.93 -22.16 -7.68
C GLU A 124 11.19 -23.48 -7.46
N TYR A 125 10.04 -23.63 -8.11
CA TYR A 125 9.39 -24.93 -8.21
C TYR A 125 9.95 -25.70 -9.40
N VAL A 126 10.18 -27.00 -9.26
CA VAL A 126 10.64 -27.88 -10.34
C VAL A 126 9.76 -29.11 -10.49
N HIS A 127 9.71 -29.65 -11.70
CA HIS A 127 9.00 -30.90 -11.99
C HIS A 127 9.96 -32.09 -11.96
N GLN A 128 10.12 -32.72 -10.78
CA GLN A 128 11.08 -33.82 -10.61
C GLN A 128 10.74 -35.06 -11.45
N GLY A 129 9.45 -35.39 -11.58
CA GLY A 129 8.97 -36.54 -12.35
C GLY A 129 8.80 -36.31 -13.85
N CYS A 130 9.44 -35.28 -14.43
CA CYS A 130 9.22 -34.92 -15.83
C CYS A 130 9.80 -35.97 -16.81
N LEU A 131 8.93 -36.75 -17.44
CA LEU A 131 9.30 -37.78 -18.43
C LEU A 131 9.97 -37.23 -19.69
N LYS A 132 9.77 -35.93 -20.00
CA LYS A 132 10.43 -35.27 -21.15
C LYS A 132 11.83 -34.76 -20.81
N SER A 133 12.23 -34.74 -19.53
CA SER A 133 13.54 -34.24 -19.14
C SER A 133 14.62 -35.24 -19.54
N LYS A 134 15.43 -34.87 -20.53
CA LYS A 134 16.60 -35.64 -20.97
C LYS A 134 17.82 -35.17 -20.16
N GLY A 135 17.89 -35.60 -18.91
CA GLY A 135 19.00 -35.29 -17.99
C GLY A 135 18.60 -35.34 -16.52
N ASN A 136 19.58 -35.44 -15.63
CA ASN A 136 19.34 -35.49 -14.17
C ASN A 136 18.88 -34.16 -13.55
N ARG A 137 18.64 -33.12 -14.37
CA ARG A 137 18.17 -31.82 -13.90
C ARG A 137 16.65 -31.69 -14.14
N PRO A 138 15.85 -31.49 -13.10
CA PRO A 138 14.41 -31.31 -13.27
C PRO A 138 14.12 -29.92 -13.90
N PRO A 139 13.18 -29.81 -14.85
CA PRO A 139 12.80 -28.54 -15.45
C PRO A 139 12.02 -27.66 -14.46
N SER A 140 12.20 -26.35 -14.57
CA SER A 140 11.48 -25.37 -13.76
C SER A 140 9.97 -25.39 -14.06
N ALA A 141 9.18 -25.09 -13.03
CA ALA A 141 7.75 -24.89 -13.10
C ALA A 141 7.45 -23.39 -12.95
N LEU A 142 6.63 -22.86 -13.84
CA LEU A 142 6.31 -21.45 -13.94
C LEU A 142 4.90 -21.19 -13.40
N SER A 143 4.72 -20.11 -12.65
CA SER A 143 3.41 -19.66 -12.19
C SER A 143 2.51 -19.35 -13.38
N VAL A 144 1.29 -19.88 -13.35
CA VAL A 144 0.37 -19.69 -14.47
C VAL A 144 -0.34 -18.36 -14.33
N ARG A 145 -0.18 -17.49 -15.31
CA ARG A 145 -0.59 -16.09 -15.25
C ARG A 145 -2.10 -15.78 -15.29
N PHE A 146 -2.99 -16.76 -15.11
CA PHE A 146 -4.44 -16.53 -15.17
C PHE A 146 -5.07 -16.68 -13.79
N LEU A 147 -5.89 -15.69 -13.43
CA LEU A 147 -6.52 -15.56 -12.13
C LEU A 147 -7.98 -15.14 -12.29
N VAL A 148 -8.75 -15.27 -11.21
CA VAL A 148 -10.13 -14.77 -11.13
C VAL A 148 -10.26 -13.87 -9.91
N ALA A 149 -10.81 -12.67 -10.10
CA ALA A 149 -11.04 -11.70 -9.03
C ALA A 149 -12.42 -11.05 -9.15
N CYS A 150 -12.94 -10.50 -8.06
CA CYS A 150 -14.19 -9.73 -8.05
C CYS A 150 -13.99 -8.33 -7.43
N LYS A 151 -15.04 -7.50 -7.49
CA LYS A 151 -15.03 -6.13 -6.98
C LYS A 151 -14.92 -6.00 -5.46
N GLU A 152 -15.32 -7.04 -4.71
CA GLU A 152 -15.13 -7.11 -3.24
C GLU A 152 -13.67 -7.45 -2.85
N GLY A 153 -12.81 -7.68 -3.85
CA GLY A 153 -11.37 -7.95 -3.68
C GLY A 153 -11.01 -9.39 -3.36
N HIS A 154 -11.97 -10.32 -3.49
CA HIS A 154 -11.67 -11.76 -3.53
C HIS A 154 -10.75 -12.08 -4.71
N LEU A 155 -9.86 -13.04 -4.50
CA LEU A 155 -8.89 -13.50 -5.49
C LEU A 155 -8.79 -15.02 -5.42
N THR A 156 -8.85 -15.69 -6.56
CA THR A 156 -8.73 -17.13 -6.61
C THR A 156 -7.96 -17.59 -7.83
N ASP A 157 -7.38 -18.78 -7.73
CA ASP A 157 -6.79 -19.45 -8.87
C ASP A 157 -7.83 -19.61 -9.98
N PHE A 158 -7.41 -19.49 -11.23
CA PHE A 158 -8.32 -19.74 -12.34
C PHE A 158 -8.91 -21.16 -12.27
N PRO A 159 -10.22 -21.35 -12.48
CA PRO A 159 -10.88 -22.64 -12.29
C PRO A 159 -10.66 -23.58 -13.50
N TRP A 160 -9.40 -23.98 -13.72
CA TRP A 160 -8.91 -24.72 -14.90
C TRP A 160 -9.76 -25.93 -15.28
N VAL A 161 -10.06 -26.79 -14.30
CA VAL A 161 -10.82 -28.02 -14.52
C VAL A 161 -12.24 -27.69 -15.00
N ASN A 162 -12.93 -26.75 -14.37
CA ASN A 162 -14.28 -26.38 -14.77
C ASN A 162 -14.28 -25.65 -16.12
N PHE A 163 -13.28 -24.82 -16.39
CA PHE A 163 -13.16 -24.04 -17.63
C PHE A 163 -12.99 -24.93 -18.87
N VAL A 164 -12.06 -25.89 -18.83
CA VAL A 164 -11.80 -26.84 -19.93
C VAL A 164 -13.06 -27.66 -20.26
N HIS A 165 -13.79 -28.08 -19.24
CA HIS A 165 -14.95 -28.96 -19.39
C HIS A 165 -16.28 -28.21 -19.51
N LYS A 166 -16.27 -26.88 -19.67
CA LYS A 166 -17.49 -26.05 -19.77
C LYS A 166 -18.48 -26.32 -18.62
N GLY A 167 -17.95 -26.52 -17.42
CA GLY A 167 -18.70 -26.81 -16.19
C GLY A 167 -19.08 -28.28 -15.97
N LYS A 168 -19.02 -29.16 -16.98
CA LYS A 168 -19.38 -30.58 -16.86
C LYS A 168 -18.16 -31.47 -16.94
N VAL A 169 -17.54 -31.80 -15.81
CA VAL A 169 -16.31 -32.60 -15.74
C VAL A 169 -16.62 -34.09 -15.94
N PRO A 170 -16.27 -34.70 -17.10
CA PRO A 170 -16.62 -36.10 -17.40
C PRO A 170 -15.56 -37.10 -16.90
N CYS A 171 -14.38 -36.62 -16.47
CA CYS A 171 -13.25 -37.47 -16.07
C CYS A 171 -12.72 -37.10 -14.67
N LYS A 172 -12.42 -38.12 -13.85
CA LYS A 172 -11.75 -37.99 -12.56
C LYS A 172 -10.71 -39.13 -12.41
N PRO A 173 -9.41 -38.85 -12.19
CA PRO A 173 -8.79 -37.52 -12.09
C PRO A 173 -8.63 -36.81 -13.44
N ALA A 174 -8.76 -35.48 -13.42
CA ALA A 174 -8.49 -34.64 -14.59
C ALA A 174 -7.01 -34.25 -14.63
N SER A 175 -6.26 -34.77 -15.60
CA SER A 175 -4.88 -34.35 -15.88
C SER A 175 -4.91 -33.25 -16.94
N LEU A 176 -4.29 -32.10 -16.66
CA LEU A 176 -4.31 -30.93 -17.54
C LEU A 176 -2.93 -30.64 -18.11
N SER A 177 -2.89 -30.18 -19.36
CA SER A 177 -1.73 -29.56 -19.99
C SER A 177 -2.10 -28.17 -20.52
N LEU A 178 -1.15 -27.25 -20.45
CA LEU A 178 -1.30 -25.89 -20.97
C LEU A 178 -0.23 -25.69 -22.04
N ARG A 179 -0.60 -25.47 -23.30
CA ARG A 179 0.35 -25.29 -24.41
C ARG A 179 0.22 -23.88 -24.96
N GLU A 180 1.35 -23.27 -25.32
CA GLU A 180 1.37 -21.97 -26.02
C GLU A 180 1.95 -22.22 -27.40
N TYR A 181 1.23 -21.79 -28.42
CA TYR A 181 1.60 -21.99 -29.82
C TYR A 181 2.22 -20.73 -30.47
N GLY A 182 2.25 -19.60 -29.75
CA GLY A 182 2.75 -18.31 -30.22
C GLY A 182 3.90 -17.75 -29.39
N ALA A 183 4.66 -16.81 -29.97
CA ALA A 183 5.81 -16.18 -29.33
C ALA A 183 5.45 -14.92 -28.52
N SER A 184 4.28 -14.32 -28.77
CA SER A 184 3.82 -13.10 -28.10
C SER A 184 3.29 -13.36 -26.68
N GLY A 185 2.97 -14.61 -26.38
CA GLY A 185 2.26 -14.95 -25.15
C GLY A 185 0.90 -14.26 -25.11
N ASP A 186 0.16 -14.21 -26.20
CA ASP A 186 -1.24 -13.74 -26.18
C ASP A 186 -2.18 -14.84 -25.67
N ALA A 187 -3.29 -14.46 -25.04
CA ALA A 187 -4.27 -15.45 -24.54
C ALA A 187 -4.90 -16.28 -25.66
N SER A 188 -4.92 -15.78 -26.90
CA SER A 188 -5.40 -16.50 -28.10
C SER A 188 -4.55 -17.72 -28.45
N ASP A 189 -3.26 -17.67 -28.12
CA ASP A 189 -2.27 -18.66 -28.54
C ASP A 189 -2.09 -19.75 -27.47
N ILE A 190 -2.84 -19.65 -26.38
CA ILE A 190 -2.77 -20.57 -25.25
C ILE A 190 -3.98 -21.49 -25.25
N VAL A 191 -3.72 -22.79 -25.27
CA VAL A 191 -4.72 -23.85 -25.22
C VAL A 191 -4.51 -24.66 -23.95
N VAL A 192 -5.56 -24.81 -23.17
CA VAL A 192 -5.60 -25.78 -22.08
C VAL A 192 -6.31 -27.05 -22.58
N LYS A 193 -5.72 -28.20 -22.29
CA LYS A 193 -6.22 -29.51 -22.68
C LYS A 193 -6.28 -30.44 -21.49
N CYS A 194 -7.36 -31.21 -21.36
CA CYS A 194 -7.43 -32.34 -20.47
C CYS A 194 -6.91 -33.59 -21.18
N GLU A 195 -5.82 -34.16 -20.70
CA GLU A 195 -5.24 -35.39 -21.27
C GLU A 195 -6.11 -36.63 -20.96
N SER A 196 -6.93 -36.59 -19.91
CA SER A 196 -7.81 -37.72 -19.53
C SER A 196 -9.00 -37.92 -20.47
N CYS A 197 -9.66 -36.84 -20.92
CA CYS A 197 -10.85 -36.91 -21.78
C CYS A 197 -10.69 -36.21 -23.14
N GLN A 198 -9.50 -35.66 -23.41
CA GLN A 198 -9.15 -34.95 -24.64
C GLN A 198 -9.96 -33.67 -24.90
N SER A 199 -10.74 -33.18 -23.92
CA SER A 199 -11.38 -31.86 -24.02
C SER A 199 -10.33 -30.76 -24.01
N GLU A 200 -10.48 -29.76 -24.87
CA GLU A 200 -9.57 -28.61 -24.95
C GLU A 200 -10.33 -27.30 -25.10
N ARG A 201 -9.71 -26.21 -24.67
CA ARG A 201 -10.27 -24.86 -24.75
C ARG A 201 -9.18 -23.82 -24.88
N ARG A 202 -9.44 -22.75 -25.65
CA ARG A 202 -8.55 -21.60 -25.78
C ARG A 202 -8.71 -20.65 -24.60
N MET A 203 -7.64 -20.00 -24.18
CA MET A 203 -7.69 -19.04 -23.08
C MET A 203 -8.36 -17.72 -23.47
N ALA A 204 -8.43 -17.37 -24.76
CA ALA A 204 -9.20 -16.22 -25.23
C ALA A 204 -10.66 -16.24 -24.75
N ASP A 205 -11.30 -17.41 -24.74
CA ASP A 205 -12.68 -17.58 -24.26
C ASP A 205 -12.88 -17.18 -22.79
N ALA A 206 -11.81 -17.07 -22.00
CA ALA A 206 -11.88 -16.67 -20.60
C ALA A 206 -12.03 -15.15 -20.41
N PHE A 207 -11.76 -14.35 -21.45
CA PHE A 207 -11.82 -12.87 -21.43
C PHE A 207 -13.05 -12.31 -22.15
N ASP A 208 -13.92 -13.18 -22.66
CA ASP A 208 -15.14 -12.77 -23.32
C ASP A 208 -16.06 -12.04 -22.34
N GLU A 209 -16.68 -10.94 -22.77
CA GLU A 209 -17.49 -10.08 -21.88
C GLU A 209 -18.72 -10.81 -21.34
N ASP A 210 -19.27 -11.75 -22.12
CA ASP A 210 -20.41 -12.57 -21.73
C ASP A 210 -20.03 -13.71 -20.76
N PHE A 211 -18.74 -13.99 -20.62
CA PHE A 211 -18.25 -15.09 -19.80
C PHE A 211 -17.82 -14.59 -18.42
N HIS A 212 -18.59 -14.96 -17.40
CA HIS A 212 -18.30 -14.64 -16.01
C HIS A 212 -18.17 -15.89 -15.16
N PHE A 213 -17.30 -15.82 -14.17
CA PHE A 213 -17.21 -16.83 -13.13
C PHE A 213 -18.02 -16.41 -11.90
N SER A 214 -18.58 -17.39 -11.20
CA SER A 214 -19.09 -17.15 -9.85
C SER A 214 -17.92 -16.90 -8.91
N CYS A 215 -18.00 -15.84 -8.10
CA CYS A 215 -16.99 -15.58 -7.09
C CYS A 215 -16.98 -16.71 -6.05
N SER A 216 -15.79 -17.19 -5.69
CA SER A 216 -15.62 -18.20 -4.63
C SER A 216 -15.53 -17.60 -3.23
N GLY A 217 -15.54 -16.27 -3.08
CA GLY A 217 -15.37 -15.58 -1.81
C GLY A 217 -13.97 -15.72 -1.20
N HIS A 218 -12.98 -16.17 -1.97
CA HIS A 218 -11.67 -16.51 -1.42
C HIS A 218 -10.80 -15.27 -1.17
N HIS A 219 -10.29 -15.15 0.06
CA HIS A 219 -9.21 -14.24 0.46
C HIS A 219 -7.94 -15.05 0.74
N PRO A 220 -7.13 -15.32 -0.29
CA PRO A 220 -5.94 -16.19 -0.15
C PRO A 220 -4.93 -15.60 0.83
N HIS A 221 -4.85 -14.27 0.95
CA HIS A 221 -3.96 -13.58 1.88
C HIS A 221 -4.37 -13.75 3.34
N LEU A 222 -5.63 -14.11 3.62
CA LEU A 222 -6.14 -14.37 4.97
C LEU A 222 -6.33 -15.87 5.25
N ARG A 223 -6.16 -16.72 4.21
CA ARG A 223 -6.59 -18.13 4.20
C ARG A 223 -8.05 -18.27 4.61
N LEU A 224 -8.89 -17.34 4.14
CA LEU A 224 -10.30 -17.23 4.49
C LEU A 224 -11.16 -17.39 3.23
N VAL A 225 -12.32 -18.03 3.37
CA VAL A 225 -13.36 -18.04 2.36
C VAL A 225 -14.59 -17.37 2.96
N GLU A 226 -14.99 -16.25 2.37
CA GLU A 226 -16.21 -15.55 2.73
C GLU A 226 -17.42 -16.26 2.10
N PRO A 227 -18.37 -16.72 2.91
CA PRO A 227 -19.57 -17.33 2.37
C PRO A 227 -20.43 -16.25 1.69
N SER A 228 -20.97 -16.57 0.51
CA SER A 228 -22.07 -15.81 -0.12
C SER A 228 -21.70 -14.53 -0.88
N CYS A 229 -20.51 -14.46 -1.50
CA CYS A 229 -20.23 -13.40 -2.47
C CYS A 229 -21.09 -13.56 -3.74
N THR A 230 -21.92 -12.57 -4.05
CA THR A 230 -22.81 -12.56 -5.22
C THR A 230 -22.23 -11.82 -6.43
N GLU A 231 -21.06 -11.22 -6.27
CA GLU A 231 -20.39 -10.48 -7.35
C GLU A 231 -19.95 -11.40 -8.50
N LYS A 232 -19.98 -10.83 -9.71
CA LYS A 232 -19.42 -11.49 -10.90
C LYS A 232 -17.91 -11.41 -10.85
N ALA A 233 -17.25 -12.55 -10.93
CA ALA A 233 -15.80 -12.59 -10.97
C ALA A 233 -15.30 -12.53 -12.43
N LYS A 234 -14.25 -11.73 -12.65
CA LYS A 234 -13.61 -11.52 -13.94
C LYS A 234 -12.26 -12.22 -13.99
N THR A 235 -11.93 -12.74 -15.17
CA THR A 235 -10.58 -13.22 -15.45
C THR A 235 -9.63 -12.04 -15.48
N MET A 236 -8.45 -12.23 -14.90
CA MET A 236 -7.37 -11.25 -14.92
C MET A 236 -6.03 -11.96 -15.13
N LEU A 237 -5.07 -11.21 -15.67
CA LEU A 237 -3.70 -11.69 -15.79
C LEU A 237 -2.90 -11.35 -14.53
N LEU A 238 -1.98 -12.24 -14.16
CA LEU A 238 -0.93 -11.96 -13.19
C LEU A 238 -0.11 -10.76 -13.68
N GLY A 239 0.09 -9.77 -12.82
CA GLY A 239 0.76 -8.51 -13.17
C GLY A 239 -0.15 -7.46 -13.83
N ALA A 240 -1.46 -7.70 -13.96
CA ALA A 240 -2.39 -6.68 -14.45
C ALA A 240 -2.42 -5.45 -13.52
N SER A 241 -2.47 -4.25 -14.09
CA SER A 241 -2.47 -2.98 -13.34
C SER A 241 -3.69 -2.78 -12.45
N ASN A 242 -4.81 -3.43 -12.78
CA ASN A 242 -6.04 -3.41 -12.00
C ASN A 242 -6.12 -4.56 -10.96
N SER A 243 -4.99 -5.22 -10.68
CA SER A 243 -4.95 -6.34 -9.75
C SER A 243 -5.13 -5.92 -8.30
N TRP A 244 -4.64 -4.74 -7.92
CA TRP A 244 -4.58 -4.29 -6.54
C TRP A 244 -4.41 -2.77 -6.49
N PHE A 245 -5.27 -2.08 -5.74
CA PHE A 245 -5.18 -0.64 -5.51
C PHE A 245 -5.14 -0.37 -4.00
N PRO A 246 -4.11 0.33 -3.49
CA PRO A 246 -4.00 0.61 -2.07
C PRO A 246 -5.09 1.57 -1.62
N ILE A 247 -5.65 1.32 -0.44
CA ILE A 247 -6.40 2.33 0.32
C ILE A 247 -5.56 2.68 1.53
N ALA A 248 -4.83 3.80 1.41
CA ALA A 248 -3.96 4.32 2.46
C ALA A 248 -4.47 5.68 2.96
N LEU A 249 -4.17 5.99 4.22
CA LEU A 249 -4.33 7.32 4.79
C LEU A 249 -2.96 7.86 5.18
N SER A 250 -2.73 9.16 4.96
CA SER A 250 -1.48 9.80 5.36
C SER A 250 -1.72 11.06 6.17
N ALA A 251 -0.78 11.34 7.06
CA ALA A 251 -0.73 12.56 7.85
C ALA A 251 0.70 13.11 7.85
N LEU A 252 0.82 14.42 7.76
CA LEU A 252 2.08 15.13 8.02
C LEU A 252 2.24 15.32 9.53
N SER A 253 3.42 15.00 10.04
CA SER A 253 3.78 15.19 11.45
C SER A 253 4.06 16.67 11.70
N ILE A 254 3.00 17.42 12.03
CA ILE A 254 3.07 18.85 12.36
C ILE A 254 3.29 18.97 13.88
N PRO A 255 4.28 19.78 14.32
CA PRO A 255 4.49 20.07 15.75
C PRO A 255 3.21 20.64 16.38
N ARG A 256 2.85 20.16 17.57
CA ARG A 256 1.70 20.68 18.33
C ARG A 256 2.12 21.51 19.52
N ALA A 257 3.22 21.15 20.16
CA ALA A 257 3.76 21.90 21.28
C ALA A 257 4.30 23.26 20.83
N THR A 258 3.70 24.32 21.35
CA THR A 258 4.21 25.69 21.19
C THR A 258 5.34 25.98 22.16
N ASP A 259 5.33 25.35 23.34
CA ASP A 259 6.33 25.53 24.40
C ASP A 259 7.56 24.62 24.23
N LYS A 260 8.72 25.10 24.70
CA LYS A 260 10.02 24.41 24.56
C LYS A 260 10.00 23.02 25.23
N LEU A 261 9.33 22.87 26.37
CA LEU A 261 9.27 21.61 27.11
C LEU A 261 8.42 20.57 26.38
N GLY A 262 7.20 20.94 25.95
CA GLY A 262 6.35 20.06 25.16
C GLY A 262 7.04 19.54 23.89
N LYS A 263 7.83 20.38 23.20
CA LYS A 263 8.61 19.98 22.01
C LYS A 263 9.65 18.92 22.35
N MET A 264 10.40 19.10 23.43
CA MET A 264 11.42 18.14 23.85
C MET A 264 10.79 16.81 24.25
N VAL A 265 9.64 16.84 24.94
CA VAL A 265 8.85 15.65 25.26
C VAL A 265 8.31 14.98 23.99
N GLU A 266 7.93 15.75 22.97
CA GLU A 266 7.53 15.23 21.67
C GLU A 266 8.68 14.53 20.94
N GLU A 267 9.86 15.13 20.90
CA GLU A 267 11.02 14.60 20.18
C GLU A 267 11.56 13.29 20.77
N GLN A 268 11.44 13.13 22.10
CA GLN A 268 11.94 11.99 22.88
C GLN A 268 10.84 11.04 23.37
N TRP A 269 9.63 11.15 22.81
CA TRP A 269 8.48 10.39 23.31
C TRP A 269 8.68 8.88 23.31
N SER A 270 9.41 8.35 22.34
CA SER A 270 9.72 6.92 22.26
C SER A 270 10.45 6.37 23.49
N GLU A 271 11.21 7.21 24.19
CA GLU A 271 11.93 6.85 25.42
C GLU A 271 11.11 7.18 26.67
N LEU A 272 10.26 8.22 26.62
CA LEU A 272 9.49 8.72 27.77
C LEU A 272 8.12 8.04 27.95
N LYS A 273 7.59 7.37 26.92
CA LYS A 273 6.23 6.83 26.94
C LYS A 273 6.02 5.77 28.01
N ASP A 274 7.06 4.97 28.28
CA ASP A 274 7.01 3.85 29.22
C ASP A 274 7.31 4.28 30.66
N THR A 275 7.63 5.55 30.92
CA THR A 275 7.90 6.07 32.27
C THR A 275 6.63 6.11 33.12
N GLU A 276 6.56 5.35 34.21
CA GLU A 276 5.34 5.16 35.01
C GLU A 276 5.18 6.19 36.14
N ASP A 277 6.28 6.73 36.68
CA ASP A 277 6.27 7.74 37.74
C ASP A 277 7.45 8.73 37.69
N GLU A 278 7.38 9.77 38.51
CA GLU A 278 8.41 10.81 38.62
C GLU A 278 9.75 10.27 39.16
N ASP A 279 9.73 9.23 39.99
CA ASP A 279 10.94 8.63 40.57
C ASP A 279 11.72 7.81 39.52
N GLU A 280 11.02 7.15 38.61
CA GLU A 280 11.58 6.50 37.43
C GLU A 280 12.19 7.54 36.47
N LEU A 281 11.50 8.67 36.23
CA LEU A 281 12.04 9.80 35.46
C LEU A 281 13.34 10.33 36.09
N ARG A 282 13.37 10.52 37.41
CA ARG A 282 14.56 10.93 38.16
C ARG A 282 15.70 9.90 38.05
N LEU A 283 15.37 8.61 38.07
CA LEU A 283 16.34 7.53 37.92
C LEU A 283 16.92 7.51 36.50
N MET A 284 16.08 7.64 35.47
CA MET A 284 16.50 7.77 34.08
C MET A 284 17.42 8.99 33.90
N ARG A 285 17.08 10.15 34.48
CA ARG A 285 17.91 11.37 34.48
C ARG A 285 19.29 11.14 35.11
N LYS A 286 19.34 10.49 36.28
CA LYS A 286 20.61 10.14 36.96
C LYS A 286 21.46 9.13 36.18
N ARG A 287 20.82 8.15 35.52
CA ARG A 287 21.50 7.11 34.74
C ARG A 287 22.04 7.65 33.42
N SER A 288 21.33 8.57 32.79
CA SER A 288 21.75 9.25 31.56
C SER A 288 22.78 10.35 31.81
N GLN A 289 22.91 10.93 33.01
CA GLN A 289 24.09 11.76 33.33
C GLN A 289 25.41 10.97 33.25
N LYS A 290 25.39 9.63 33.31
CA LYS A 290 26.55 8.76 33.07
C LYS A 290 26.74 8.33 31.60
N PHE A 291 25.72 8.48 30.74
CA PHE A 291 25.75 8.10 29.31
C PHE A 291 25.42 9.32 28.44
N GLN A 292 26.43 9.79 27.71
CA GLN A 292 26.57 11.16 27.18
C GLN A 292 25.51 11.66 26.15
N SER A 293 24.44 10.92 25.85
CA SER A 293 23.71 11.12 24.59
C SER A 293 22.26 11.64 24.64
N LEU A 294 21.57 11.77 25.79
CA LEU A 294 20.10 11.96 25.71
C LEU A 294 19.46 13.01 26.66
N ILE A 295 20.07 13.36 27.81
CA ILE A 295 19.47 14.27 28.83
C ILE A 295 20.30 15.55 29.16
N PRO A 296 21.12 16.14 28.26
CA PRO A 296 21.50 17.55 28.42
C PRO A 296 20.38 18.53 28.02
N LEU A 297 19.39 18.08 27.23
CA LEU A 297 18.36 18.95 26.64
C LEU A 297 17.30 19.42 27.64
N PHE A 298 17.00 18.63 28.66
CA PHE A 298 16.03 18.95 29.72
C PHE A 298 16.66 19.58 30.96
N SER A 299 17.93 20.01 30.91
CA SER A 299 18.64 20.60 32.06
C SER A 299 17.91 21.81 32.65
N ASP A 300 17.18 22.54 31.79
CA ASP A 300 16.52 23.80 32.11
C ASP A 300 15.16 23.62 32.80
N PHE A 301 14.65 22.38 32.93
CA PHE A 301 13.31 22.09 33.45
C PHE A 301 13.36 21.20 34.70
N SER A 302 12.39 21.41 35.60
CA SER A 302 12.22 20.59 36.81
C SER A 302 11.64 19.22 36.45
N ASP A 303 11.90 18.20 37.28
CA ASP A 303 11.36 16.86 37.06
C ASP A 303 9.82 16.86 37.13
N GLU A 304 9.24 17.72 37.97
CA GLU A 304 7.80 17.93 38.12
C GLU A 304 7.16 18.49 36.84
N ASP A 305 7.81 19.49 36.21
CA ASP A 305 7.33 20.08 34.95
C ASP A 305 7.40 19.05 33.81
N ILE A 306 8.50 18.30 33.72
CA ILE A 306 8.70 17.26 32.70
C ILE A 306 7.66 16.15 32.88
N TRP A 307 7.44 15.69 34.12
CA TRP A 307 6.42 14.70 34.42
C TRP A 307 5.02 15.22 34.09
N GLY A 308 4.71 16.47 34.44
CA GLY A 308 3.46 17.13 34.06
C GLY A 308 3.25 17.17 32.55
N ALA A 309 4.28 17.48 31.77
CA ALA A 309 4.22 17.47 30.31
C ALA A 309 4.03 16.05 29.73
N ILE A 310 4.70 15.04 30.32
CA ILE A 310 4.51 13.62 29.97
C ILE A 310 3.07 13.19 30.29
N GLU A 311 2.53 13.51 31.46
CA GLU A 311 1.15 13.20 31.83
C GLU A 311 0.14 13.89 30.91
N LEU A 312 0.35 15.16 30.58
CA LEU A 312 -0.51 15.91 29.66
C LEU A 312 -0.55 15.23 28.28
N LYS A 313 0.60 14.72 27.82
CA LYS A 313 0.70 13.95 26.59
C LYS A 313 0.07 12.57 26.70
N LYS A 314 0.28 11.82 27.80
CA LYS A 314 -0.36 10.50 28.06
C LYS A 314 -1.88 10.59 28.13
N LYS A 315 -2.40 11.62 28.82
CA LYS A 315 -3.85 11.86 28.96
C LYS A 315 -4.46 12.42 27.67
N GLY A 316 -3.64 12.89 26.72
CA GLY A 316 -4.08 13.50 25.47
C GLY A 316 -4.94 14.75 25.69
N ILE A 317 -4.67 15.53 26.75
CA ILE A 317 -5.51 16.67 27.18
C ILE A 317 -5.17 17.96 26.41
N GLY A 318 -4.13 17.99 25.58
CA GLY A 318 -3.84 19.07 24.61
C GLY A 318 -4.67 19.01 23.31
N LYS A 319 -5.84 18.35 23.32
CA LYS A 319 -6.73 18.22 22.16
C LYS A 319 -7.42 19.55 21.86
N ALA A 320 -6.80 20.40 21.04
CA ALA A 320 -7.59 21.31 20.22
C ALA A 320 -8.53 20.47 19.34
N ALA A 321 -9.83 20.71 19.46
CA ALA A 321 -10.92 19.96 18.87
C ALA A 321 -11.05 20.16 17.35
N ALA A 322 -9.98 19.89 16.59
CA ALA A 322 -10.15 19.63 15.17
C ALA A 322 -10.88 18.29 15.04
N PRO A 323 -11.97 18.18 14.25
CA PRO A 323 -12.61 16.90 14.01
C PRO A 323 -11.54 15.96 13.44
N ALA A 324 -11.24 14.87 14.14
CA ALA A 324 -10.16 13.93 13.81
C ALA A 324 -10.25 13.28 12.41
N GLU A 325 -11.25 13.64 11.62
CA GLU A 325 -11.42 13.20 10.24
C GLU A 325 -10.64 14.06 9.24
N ASP A 326 -10.40 15.34 9.55
CA ASP A 326 -9.69 16.24 8.64
C ASP A 326 -8.20 16.35 8.98
N LEU A 327 -7.40 15.53 8.30
CA LEU A 327 -5.95 15.61 8.37
C LEU A 327 -5.41 16.80 7.56
N LYS A 328 -6.14 17.31 6.57
CA LYS A 328 -5.67 18.29 5.61
C LYS A 328 -5.85 19.72 6.06
N LEU A 329 -6.91 20.05 6.80
CA LEU A 329 -7.11 21.42 7.31
C LEU A 329 -5.96 21.90 8.21
N PRO A 330 -5.51 21.15 9.24
CA PRO A 330 -4.38 21.58 10.03
C PRO A 330 -3.06 21.61 9.25
N GLU A 331 -2.90 20.74 8.24
CA GLU A 331 -1.79 20.80 7.30
C GLU A 331 -1.82 22.12 6.52
N TRP A 332 -2.95 22.43 5.90
CA TRP A 332 -3.17 23.67 5.17
C TRP A 332 -2.91 24.91 6.02
N GLU A 333 -3.41 24.95 7.26
CA GLU A 333 -3.18 26.05 8.19
C GLU A 333 -1.68 26.25 8.48
N ALA A 334 -0.96 25.16 8.74
CA ALA A 334 0.49 25.19 8.99
C ALA A 334 1.29 25.69 7.77
N PHE A 335 0.92 25.27 6.55
CA PHE A 335 1.57 25.73 5.33
C PHE A 335 1.21 27.16 4.93
N SER A 336 0.00 27.62 5.27
CA SER A 336 -0.46 28.97 4.97
C SER A 336 0.13 30.01 5.95
N HIS A 337 0.45 29.59 7.17
CA HIS A 337 1.02 30.45 8.21
C HIS A 337 2.30 29.83 8.80
N PRO A 338 3.37 29.66 8.00
CA PRO A 338 4.59 28.97 8.44
C PRO A 338 5.25 29.63 9.65
N GLU A 339 5.07 30.94 9.85
CA GLU A 339 5.54 31.69 11.01
C GLU A 339 4.89 31.28 12.35
N THR A 340 3.72 30.63 12.31
CA THR A 340 3.03 30.17 13.51
C THR A 340 3.51 28.80 13.98
N VAL A 341 4.27 28.09 13.15
CA VAL A 341 4.73 26.73 13.42
C VAL A 341 6.22 26.74 13.66
N GLU A 342 6.58 26.43 14.89
CA GLU A 342 7.96 26.37 15.31
C GLU A 342 8.66 25.13 14.73
N PRO A 343 9.89 25.27 14.19
CA PRO A 343 10.61 24.15 13.60
C PRO A 343 11.06 23.14 14.66
N ASN A 344 11.02 21.85 14.32
CA ASN A 344 11.56 20.76 15.13
C ASN A 344 12.45 19.84 14.28
N LYS A 345 12.87 18.66 14.77
CA LYS A 345 13.69 17.73 13.98
C LYS A 345 13.04 17.28 12.64
N ASP A 346 11.73 17.09 12.63
CA ASP A 346 10.97 16.44 11.56
C ASP A 346 10.17 17.44 10.69
N PHE A 347 10.10 18.71 11.07
CA PHE A 347 9.29 19.73 10.41
C PHE A 347 9.98 21.10 10.37
N ARG A 348 10.14 21.67 9.17
CA ARG A 348 10.64 23.05 8.98
C ARG A 348 10.12 23.65 7.68
N LEU A 349 9.46 24.80 7.82
CA LEU A 349 8.95 25.61 6.71
C LEU A 349 9.66 26.96 6.68
N VAL A 350 9.94 27.45 5.46
CA VAL A 350 10.53 28.76 5.25
C VAL A 350 9.77 29.46 4.12
N ARG A 351 9.11 30.58 4.43
CA ARG A 351 8.50 31.44 3.40
C ARG A 351 9.62 32.07 2.56
N VAL A 352 9.47 32.03 1.25
CA VAL A 352 10.42 32.57 0.27
C VAL A 352 9.69 33.44 -0.74
N ASP A 353 10.44 34.27 -1.45
CA ASP A 353 9.87 35.08 -2.53
C ASP A 353 9.31 34.19 -3.65
N PRO A 354 8.22 34.62 -4.33
CA PRO A 354 7.70 33.90 -5.49
C PRO A 354 8.77 33.69 -6.57
N PRO A 355 8.65 32.63 -7.39
CA PRO A 355 9.53 32.44 -8.54
C PRO A 355 9.50 33.67 -9.46
N LYS A 356 10.68 34.11 -9.91
CA LYS A 356 10.83 35.30 -10.76
C LYS A 356 9.95 35.21 -12.01
N GLY A 357 9.15 36.23 -12.25
CA GLY A 357 8.19 36.28 -13.36
C GLY A 357 6.83 35.65 -13.06
N PHE A 358 6.64 35.07 -11.87
CA PHE A 358 5.39 34.46 -11.42
C PHE A 358 4.79 35.13 -10.17
N GLU A 359 5.28 36.31 -9.79
CA GLU A 359 4.88 37.05 -8.60
C GLU A 359 3.38 37.37 -8.59
N HIS A 360 2.81 37.58 -9.79
CA HIS A 360 1.39 37.83 -9.98
C HIS A 360 0.51 36.59 -9.72
N TYR A 361 1.02 35.36 -9.90
CA TYR A 361 0.22 34.14 -9.78
C TYR A 361 0.16 33.58 -8.36
N PHE A 362 1.24 33.72 -7.59
CA PHE A 362 1.37 33.10 -6.28
C PHE A 362 1.21 34.11 -5.14
N GLU A 363 0.38 33.75 -4.17
CA GLU A 363 0.20 34.49 -2.91
C GLU A 363 1.29 34.12 -1.91
N ASP A 364 1.50 32.82 -1.72
CA ASP A 364 2.57 32.26 -0.89
C ASP A 364 3.43 31.27 -1.66
N THR A 365 4.72 31.36 -1.40
CA THR A 365 5.70 30.36 -1.80
C THR A 365 6.45 29.93 -0.54
N VAL A 366 6.34 28.65 -0.18
CA VAL A 366 6.96 28.10 1.02
C VAL A 366 7.86 26.96 0.62
N ARG A 367 9.14 27.06 1.02
CA ARG A 367 10.10 25.97 0.93
C ARG A 367 9.93 25.07 2.14
N VAL A 368 9.67 23.79 1.87
CA VAL A 368 9.56 22.74 2.88
C VAL A 368 10.93 22.11 3.00
N GLU A 369 11.72 22.56 3.99
CA GLU A 369 13.08 22.05 4.17
C GLU A 369 13.10 20.67 4.80
N ARG A 370 12.17 20.40 5.72
CA ARG A 370 12.05 19.11 6.39
C ARG A 370 10.58 18.82 6.63
N ILE A 371 10.15 17.63 6.25
CA ILE A 371 8.84 17.12 6.59
C ILE A 371 8.87 15.62 6.81
N ARG A 372 8.14 15.15 7.82
CA ARG A 372 7.85 13.74 8.06
C ARG A 372 6.41 13.47 7.70
N GLU A 373 6.20 12.51 6.81
CA GLU A 373 4.88 11.99 6.47
C GLU A 373 4.78 10.54 6.97
N VAL A 374 3.69 10.23 7.66
CA VAL A 374 3.35 8.86 8.05
C VAL A 374 2.16 8.40 7.20
N ARG A 375 2.29 7.21 6.63
CA ARG A 375 1.27 6.59 5.79
C ARG A 375 0.90 5.22 6.35
N ALA A 376 -0.38 4.91 6.43
CA ALA A 376 -0.89 3.62 6.90
C ALA A 376 -1.82 3.00 5.84
N LEU A 377 -1.57 1.72 5.51
CA LEU A 377 -2.44 0.97 4.62
C LEU A 377 -3.64 0.45 5.42
N MET A 378 -4.86 0.89 5.06
CA MET A 378 -6.10 0.48 5.72
C MET A 378 -6.75 -0.75 5.06
N GLY A 379 -6.50 -0.92 3.77
CA GLY A 379 -7.07 -1.98 2.96
C GLY A 379 -6.69 -1.79 1.50
N PHE A 380 -7.40 -2.47 0.61
CA PHE A 380 -7.20 -2.32 -0.82
C PHE A 380 -8.49 -2.61 -1.58
N THR A 381 -8.48 -2.34 -2.87
CA THR A 381 -9.53 -2.74 -3.83
C THR A 381 -8.92 -3.48 -5.02
N ARG A 382 -9.76 -4.13 -5.82
CA ARG A 382 -9.37 -4.81 -7.06
C ARG A 382 -10.34 -4.48 -8.17
N LEU A 383 -9.88 -4.60 -9.41
CA LEU A 383 -10.60 -4.30 -10.66
C LEU A 383 -10.94 -2.82 -10.85
N GLU A 384 -11.39 -2.16 -9.80
CA GLU A 384 -11.76 -0.75 -9.76
C GLU A 384 -11.08 -0.11 -8.56
N SER A 385 -10.46 1.04 -8.79
CA SER A 385 -9.96 1.91 -7.73
C SER A 385 -11.11 2.74 -7.18
N ASN A 386 -11.16 2.89 -5.86
CA ASN A 386 -12.10 3.81 -5.21
C ASN A 386 -11.58 5.27 -5.20
N ALA A 387 -10.31 5.50 -5.49
CA ALA A 387 -9.59 6.72 -5.12
C ALA A 387 -8.95 7.46 -6.32
N ASP A 388 -9.54 7.37 -7.51
CA ASP A 388 -8.91 7.97 -8.71
C ASP A 388 -8.87 9.51 -8.70
N PHE A 389 -9.70 10.16 -7.86
CA PHE A 389 -9.71 11.64 -7.72
C PHE A 389 -9.97 12.15 -6.30
N ALA A 390 -10.28 11.26 -5.35
CA ALA A 390 -10.58 11.60 -3.97
C ALA A 390 -9.61 10.86 -3.05
N GLU A 391 -8.87 11.62 -2.24
CA GLU A 391 -8.12 11.04 -1.13
C GLU A 391 -9.08 10.25 -0.22
N ALA A 392 -8.53 9.25 0.49
CA ALA A 392 -9.31 8.35 1.33
C ALA A 392 -10.29 9.10 2.26
N THR A 393 -9.92 10.31 2.71
CA THR A 393 -10.73 11.25 3.51
C THR A 393 -12.14 11.52 2.96
N SER A 394 -12.35 11.49 1.64
CA SER A 394 -13.63 11.83 0.99
C SER A 394 -14.38 10.64 0.38
N LEU A 395 -13.94 9.40 0.64
CA LEU A 395 -14.55 8.20 0.06
C LEU A 395 -15.91 7.89 0.72
N LYS A 396 -17.00 8.10 -0.02
CA LYS A 396 -18.34 7.56 0.31
C LYS A 396 -18.47 6.08 -0.06
N ASP A 397 -17.70 5.60 -1.04
CA ASP A 397 -17.64 4.18 -1.42
C ASP A 397 -16.68 3.44 -0.48
N LEU A 398 -17.26 2.59 0.37
CA LEU A 398 -16.60 1.91 1.49
C LEU A 398 -16.01 0.55 1.11
N ARG A 399 -15.94 0.18 -0.17
CA ARG A 399 -15.36 -1.10 -0.59
C ARG A 399 -13.90 -1.16 -0.13
N LEU A 400 -13.66 -1.91 0.94
CA LEU A 400 -12.38 -2.02 1.61
C LEU A 400 -12.11 -3.49 1.88
N THR A 401 -11.25 -4.10 1.06
CA THR A 401 -10.83 -5.48 1.31
C THR A 401 -9.96 -5.53 2.55
N ARG A 402 -10.30 -6.44 3.46
CA ARG A 402 -9.68 -6.53 4.79
C ARG A 402 -8.23 -7.01 4.73
N LEU A 403 -7.40 -6.47 5.61
CA LEU A 403 -5.99 -6.86 5.77
C LEU A 403 -5.78 -7.96 6.82
N SER A 404 -6.77 -8.18 7.68
CA SER A 404 -6.78 -9.19 8.74
C SER A 404 -8.13 -9.92 8.75
N ARG A 405 -8.16 -11.12 9.35
CA ARG A 405 -9.40 -11.89 9.55
C ARG A 405 -10.37 -11.18 10.48
N GLU A 406 -9.84 -10.50 11.49
CA GLU A 406 -10.59 -9.72 12.47
C GLU A 406 -10.30 -8.22 12.31
N SER A 407 -11.03 -7.40 13.05
CA SER A 407 -10.77 -5.96 13.11
C SER A 407 -9.35 -5.70 13.65
N PRO A 408 -8.46 -5.07 12.87
CA PRO A 408 -7.06 -5.00 13.22
C PRO A 408 -6.81 -4.05 14.40
N ARG A 409 -5.89 -4.44 15.28
CA ARG A 409 -5.38 -3.58 16.38
C ARG A 409 -4.20 -2.71 15.96
N TRP A 410 -3.57 -3.06 14.85
CA TRP A 410 -2.46 -2.32 14.27
C TRP A 410 -2.51 -2.34 12.74
N LEU A 411 -1.85 -1.39 12.09
CA LEU A 411 -1.73 -1.34 10.62
C LEU A 411 -0.28 -1.22 10.14
N PRO A 412 0.06 -1.82 8.99
CA PRO A 412 1.35 -1.64 8.36
C PRO A 412 1.45 -0.21 7.84
N SER A 413 2.55 0.43 8.19
CA SER A 413 2.76 1.86 7.99
C SER A 413 4.19 2.13 7.56
N SER A 414 4.39 3.25 6.86
CA SER A 414 5.72 3.74 6.51
C SER A 414 5.85 5.20 6.89
N GLU A 415 6.99 5.58 7.44
CA GLU A 415 7.37 6.99 7.57
C GLU A 415 8.36 7.37 6.47
N VAL A 416 8.14 8.54 5.87
CA VAL A 416 9.04 9.13 4.89
C VAL A 416 9.42 10.51 5.37
N ARG A 417 10.72 10.80 5.35
CA ARG A 417 11.24 12.15 5.56
C ARG A 417 11.62 12.72 4.20
N GLY A 418 11.26 13.97 3.96
CA GLY A 418 11.49 14.61 2.68
C GLY A 418 11.55 16.13 2.77
N GLU A 419 11.65 16.70 1.59
CA GLU A 419 11.64 18.13 1.31
C GLU A 419 10.55 18.39 0.27
N GLY A 420 10.20 19.65 0.06
CA GLY A 420 9.16 19.99 -0.89
C GLY A 420 8.94 21.47 -1.08
N ILE A 421 7.87 21.77 -1.81
CA ILE A 421 7.45 23.11 -2.16
C ILE A 421 5.94 23.20 -1.96
N PHE A 422 5.51 24.25 -1.28
CA PHE A 422 4.11 24.61 -1.16
C PHE A 422 3.88 25.93 -1.90
N LEU A 423 2.92 25.92 -2.81
CA LEU A 423 2.55 27.05 -3.65
C LEU A 423 1.06 27.35 -3.45
N ARG A 424 0.75 28.55 -2.96
CA ARG A 424 -0.62 29.04 -2.84
C ARG A 424 -0.91 29.99 -3.99
N ILE A 425 -1.78 29.58 -4.92
CA ILE A 425 -2.18 30.42 -6.05
C ILE A 425 -3.16 31.49 -5.55
N ARG A 426 -3.00 32.74 -6.01
CA ARG A 426 -3.93 33.82 -5.70
C ARG A 426 -5.33 33.48 -6.16
N GLU A 427 -6.30 33.58 -5.26
CA GLU A 427 -7.69 33.21 -5.55
C GLU A 427 -8.30 34.07 -6.67
N GLU A 428 -7.97 35.36 -6.69
CA GLU A 428 -8.41 36.31 -7.72
C GLU A 428 -8.04 35.83 -9.13
N VAL A 429 -6.80 35.37 -9.30
CA VAL A 429 -6.28 34.87 -10.59
C VAL A 429 -6.99 33.59 -11.00
N LEU A 430 -7.29 32.69 -10.05
CA LEU A 430 -8.06 31.47 -10.33
C LEU A 430 -9.50 31.80 -10.73
N LEU A 431 -10.13 32.77 -10.08
CA LEU A 431 -11.48 33.22 -10.39
C LEU A 431 -11.55 33.84 -11.79
N GLU A 432 -10.58 34.67 -12.16
CA GLU A 432 -10.50 35.26 -13.49
C GLU A 432 -10.23 34.21 -14.57
N TRP A 433 -9.31 33.27 -14.31
CA TRP A 433 -9.04 32.16 -15.22
C TRP A 433 -10.29 31.29 -15.44
N GLN A 434 -11.03 30.98 -14.38
CA GLN A 434 -12.26 30.17 -14.46
C GLN A 434 -13.39 30.85 -15.26
N LYS A 435 -13.39 32.18 -15.38
CA LYS A 435 -14.39 32.94 -16.15
C LYS A 435 -14.18 32.88 -17.66
N ARG A 436 -13.00 32.44 -18.14
CA ARG A 436 -12.72 32.36 -19.58
C ARG A 436 -13.64 31.33 -20.24
N ASP A 437 -14.20 31.66 -21.40
CA ASP A 437 -15.17 30.81 -22.13
C ASP A 437 -14.62 29.40 -22.39
N GLU A 438 -13.36 29.31 -22.81
CA GLU A 438 -12.64 28.05 -23.05
C GLU A 438 -12.56 27.16 -21.80
N VAL A 439 -12.36 27.76 -20.62
CA VAL A 439 -12.26 27.05 -19.34
C VAL A 439 -13.64 26.60 -18.86
N GLN A 440 -14.68 27.40 -19.08
CA GLN A 440 -16.05 27.00 -18.79
C GLN A 440 -16.50 25.83 -19.67
N GLN A 441 -16.15 25.86 -20.96
CA GLN A 441 -16.38 24.74 -21.86
C GLN A 441 -15.68 23.47 -21.34
N LEU A 442 -14.39 23.57 -21.00
CA LEU A 442 -13.63 22.45 -20.46
C LEU A 442 -14.23 21.92 -19.15
N GLN A 443 -14.67 22.80 -18.25
CA GLN A 443 -15.34 22.40 -17.02
C GLN A 443 -16.60 21.58 -17.30
N ASN A 444 -17.40 21.97 -18.30
CA ASN A 444 -18.60 21.24 -18.70
C ASN A 444 -18.26 19.87 -19.30
N GLU A 445 -17.24 19.78 -20.14
CA GLU A 445 -16.77 18.51 -20.72
C GLU A 445 -16.29 17.52 -19.64
N PHE A 446 -15.52 18.01 -18.67
CA PHE A 446 -15.09 17.22 -17.51
C PHE A 446 -16.28 16.79 -16.64
N LEU A 447 -17.25 17.67 -16.41
CA LEU A 447 -18.45 17.36 -15.64
C LEU A 447 -19.30 16.27 -16.32
N GLU A 448 -19.49 16.34 -17.64
CA GLU A 448 -20.25 15.32 -18.37
C GLU A 448 -19.53 13.96 -18.40
N SER A 449 -18.21 13.97 -18.54
CA SER A 449 -17.38 12.77 -18.44
C SER A 449 -17.42 12.15 -17.04
N HIS A 450 -17.38 12.98 -15.99
CA HIS A 450 -17.56 12.55 -14.60
C HIS A 450 -18.93 11.91 -14.38
N LYS A 451 -20.00 12.54 -14.87
CA LYS A 451 -21.36 11.97 -14.83
C LYS A 451 -21.43 10.61 -15.53
N ALA A 452 -20.85 10.49 -16.72
CA ALA A 452 -20.81 9.22 -17.46
C ALA A 452 -20.04 8.13 -16.70
N TRP A 453 -18.87 8.47 -16.14
CA TRP A 453 -18.06 7.57 -15.31
C TRP A 453 -18.79 7.08 -14.07
N ARG A 454 -19.57 7.95 -13.40
CA ARG A 454 -20.40 7.60 -12.25
C ARG A 454 -21.59 6.71 -12.62
N LYS A 455 -22.27 7.00 -13.75
CA LYS A 455 -23.36 6.14 -14.28
C LYS A 455 -22.88 4.71 -14.53
N LEU A 456 -21.71 4.55 -15.16
CA LEU A 456 -21.11 3.23 -15.42
C LEU A 456 -20.81 2.43 -14.13
N ARG A 457 -20.70 3.12 -12.99
CA ARG A 457 -20.44 2.53 -11.67
C ARG A 457 -21.68 2.48 -10.77
N ASN A 458 -22.87 2.79 -11.30
CA ASN A 458 -24.12 2.89 -10.53
C ASN A 458 -24.03 3.90 -9.36
N LEU A 459 -23.31 5.00 -9.56
CA LEU A 459 -23.18 6.09 -8.60
C LEU A 459 -24.00 7.31 -9.04
N GLU A 460 -24.45 8.12 -8.07
CA GLU A 460 -25.23 9.34 -8.32
C GLU A 460 -24.47 10.34 -9.21
N PRO A 461 -24.88 10.59 -10.47
CA PRO A 461 -24.01 11.25 -11.46
C PRO A 461 -23.63 12.70 -11.14
N GLY A 462 -24.51 13.43 -10.44
CA GLY A 462 -24.32 14.85 -10.13
C GLY A 462 -23.39 15.11 -8.93
N GLU A 463 -22.98 14.09 -8.19
CA GLU A 463 -22.21 14.26 -6.96
C GLU A 463 -20.69 14.15 -7.16
N GLY A 464 -19.95 14.83 -6.29
CA GLY A 464 -18.52 14.60 -6.10
C GLY A 464 -17.64 15.02 -7.27
N PHE A 465 -18.10 15.95 -8.11
CA PHE A 465 -17.21 16.56 -9.10
C PHE A 465 -16.27 17.55 -8.40
N PRO A 466 -14.95 17.34 -8.44
CA PRO A 466 -14.01 18.17 -7.68
C PRO A 466 -13.84 19.59 -8.24
N GLY A 467 -14.37 19.86 -9.43
CA GLY A 467 -14.25 21.16 -10.09
C GLY A 467 -12.99 21.30 -10.93
N ILE A 468 -13.02 22.26 -11.87
CA ILE A 468 -11.92 22.49 -12.82
C ILE A 468 -10.64 23.02 -12.13
N ARG A 469 -10.78 23.64 -10.95
CA ARG A 469 -9.65 24.11 -10.14
C ARG A 469 -8.77 22.94 -9.69
N LEU A 470 -9.35 21.82 -9.27
CA LEU A 470 -8.55 20.65 -8.89
C LEU A 470 -7.77 20.11 -10.10
N VAL A 471 -8.40 20.06 -11.27
CA VAL A 471 -7.75 19.61 -12.52
C VAL A 471 -6.55 20.48 -12.86
N LEU A 472 -6.67 21.81 -12.73
CA LEU A 472 -5.55 22.74 -12.90
C LEU A 472 -4.43 22.46 -11.90
N LEU A 473 -4.74 22.42 -10.60
CA LEU A 473 -3.76 22.22 -9.53
C LEU A 473 -3.03 20.87 -9.68
N HIS A 474 -3.78 19.81 -9.99
CA HIS A 474 -3.24 18.48 -10.22
C HIS A 474 -2.34 18.42 -11.46
N SER A 475 -2.75 19.07 -12.56
CA SER A 475 -1.94 19.17 -13.78
C SER A 475 -0.64 19.95 -13.55
N LEU A 476 -0.72 21.06 -12.81
CA LEU A 476 0.44 21.86 -12.43
C LEU A 476 1.40 21.05 -11.54
N ALA A 477 0.89 20.32 -10.56
CA ALA A 477 1.71 19.46 -9.71
C ALA A 477 2.47 18.41 -10.55
N HIS A 478 1.79 17.76 -11.50
CA HIS A 478 2.46 16.81 -12.40
C HIS A 478 3.51 17.46 -13.32
N ALA A 479 3.25 18.67 -13.81
CA ALA A 479 4.23 19.42 -14.60
C ALA A 479 5.48 19.76 -13.77
N LEU A 480 5.30 20.25 -12.55
CA LEU A 480 6.39 20.56 -11.62
C LEU A 480 7.19 19.31 -11.24
N MET A 481 6.52 18.21 -10.88
CA MET A 481 7.19 16.95 -10.55
C MET A 481 8.04 16.43 -11.72
N ARG A 482 7.53 16.50 -12.96
CA ARG A 482 8.28 16.10 -14.16
C ARG A 482 9.51 16.97 -14.37
N GLN A 483 9.40 18.29 -14.18
CA GLN A 483 10.54 19.19 -14.33
C GLN A 483 11.60 18.96 -13.25
N ILE A 484 11.18 18.83 -11.99
CA ILE A 484 12.09 18.57 -10.86
C ILE A 484 12.85 17.26 -11.04
N VAL A 485 12.19 16.23 -11.56
CA VAL A 485 12.81 14.94 -11.90
C VAL A 485 13.92 15.10 -12.94
N LEU A 486 13.67 15.90 -13.99
CA LEU A 486 14.65 16.13 -15.05
C LEU A 486 15.84 16.95 -14.54
N ASP A 487 15.60 17.99 -13.75
CA ASP A 487 16.64 18.92 -13.31
C ASP A 487 17.46 18.40 -12.13
N CYS A 488 16.81 17.71 -11.19
CA CYS A 488 17.44 17.25 -9.94
C CYS A 488 17.77 15.75 -9.93
N GLY A 489 17.37 15.00 -10.96
CA GLY A 489 17.64 13.56 -11.07
C GLY A 489 16.85 12.69 -10.07
N TYR A 490 15.76 13.21 -9.48
CA TYR A 490 14.87 12.39 -8.64
C TYR A 490 14.22 11.29 -9.48
N THR A 491 14.16 10.05 -8.95
CA THR A 491 13.39 9.00 -9.63
C THR A 491 11.90 9.24 -9.45
N VAL A 492 11.13 9.28 -10.54
CA VAL A 492 9.66 9.32 -10.48
C VAL A 492 9.16 8.02 -9.83
N CYS A 493 8.59 8.08 -8.64
CA CYS A 493 7.62 7.06 -8.22
C CYS A 493 6.32 7.40 -8.96
N ARG A 494 5.96 6.59 -9.96
CA ARG A 494 4.62 6.60 -10.56
C ARG A 494 3.64 5.88 -9.67
#